data_AF-A0AAW9FD94-F1
#
_entry.id   AF-A0AAW9FD94-F1
#
_cell.length_a   1.000
_cell.length_b   1.000
_cell.length_c   1.000
_cell.angle_alpha   90.00
_cell.angle_beta   90.00
_cell.angle_gamma   90.00
#
_symmetry.space_group_name_H-M   'P 1'
#
loop_
_entity.id
_entity.type
_entity.pdbx_description
1 polymer ?
#
loop_
_entity_poly.entity_id
_entity_poly.type
_entity_poly.pdbx_seq_one_letter_code
_entity_poly.pdbx_strand_id
1 'polypeptide(L)'
;MIWSYDIAKDGFTLSSKKALVTADDNGGLDSFREDVDGNLWSWGSSGAAGPNGVKIFNKDGKAIGLIKLPERCPNLVFGGKKNRLYMASSHLVYAIYVETRGAV
;
A
#
# COMPACT_ATOMS: atom_id res chain seq x y z
N MET A 1 6.30 9.23 0.43
CA MET A 1 5.47 9.53 1.62
C MET A 1 4.01 9.36 1.25
N ILE A 2 3.17 8.90 2.18
CA ILE A 2 1.71 8.88 2.04
C ILE A 2 1.14 9.86 3.07
N TRP A 3 0.25 10.74 2.62
CA TRP A 3 -0.39 11.77 3.45
C TRP A 3 -1.85 11.40 3.71
N SER A 4 -2.36 11.72 4.89
CA SER A 4 -3.78 11.68 5.21
C SER A 4 -4.30 13.09 5.53
N TYR A 5 -5.57 13.32 5.24
CA TYR A 5 -6.29 14.57 5.48
C TYR A 5 -7.69 14.25 5.97
N ASP A 6 -8.24 15.13 6.81
CA ASP A 6 -9.67 15.12 7.11
C ASP A 6 -10.40 15.91 6.01
N ILE A 7 -11.50 15.37 5.49
CA ILE A 7 -12.37 16.03 4.51
C ILE A 7 -13.59 16.57 5.25
N ALA A 8 -13.85 17.88 5.15
CA ALA A 8 -15.01 18.50 5.75
C ALA A 8 -16.32 18.02 5.09
N LYS A 9 -17.46 18.33 5.71
CA LYS A 9 -18.79 17.92 5.20
C LYS A 9 -19.13 18.49 3.82
N ASP A 10 -18.46 19.55 3.41
CA ASP A 10 -18.60 20.12 2.06
C ASP A 10 -17.97 19.24 0.96
N GLY A 11 -17.16 18.25 1.34
CA GLY A 11 -16.50 17.31 0.43
C GLY A 11 -15.24 17.84 -0.25
N PHE A 12 -14.85 19.09 -0.01
CA PHE A 12 -13.74 19.74 -0.74
C PHE A 12 -12.72 20.42 0.18
N THR A 13 -13.11 20.82 1.40
CA THR A 13 -12.18 21.44 2.34
C THR A 13 -11.36 20.38 3.07
N LEU A 14 -10.03 20.49 2.93
CA LEU A 14 -9.06 19.58 3.57
C LEU A 14 -8.47 20.21 4.83
N SER A 15 -8.29 19.39 5.87
CA SER A 15 -7.64 19.79 7.12
C SER A 15 -6.80 18.65 7.69
N SER A 16 -6.16 18.86 8.85
CA SER A 16 -5.41 17.82 9.59
C SER A 16 -4.36 17.06 8.75
N LYS A 17 -3.62 17.76 7.87
CA LYS A 17 -2.55 17.14 7.06
C LYS A 17 -1.58 16.37 7.96
N LYS A 18 -1.50 15.05 7.78
CA LYS A 18 -0.62 14.16 8.54
C LYS A 18 0.23 13.31 7.59
N ALA A 19 1.53 13.22 7.84
CA ALA A 19 2.37 12.22 7.21
C ALA A 19 1.99 10.85 7.80
N LEU A 20 1.16 10.09 7.09
CA LEU A 20 0.67 8.80 7.58
C LEU A 20 1.75 7.73 7.45
N VAL A 21 2.45 7.68 6.31
CA VAL A 21 3.58 6.76 6.09
C VAL A 21 4.76 7.51 5.51
N THR A 22 5.91 7.40 6.17
CA THR A 22 7.21 7.84 5.68
C THR A 22 8.06 6.63 5.30
N ALA A 23 8.91 6.80 4.29
CA ALA A 23 9.94 5.82 4.00
C ALA A 23 11.16 6.20 4.84
N ASP A 24 11.46 5.41 5.86
CA ASP A 24 12.50 5.72 6.84
C ASP A 24 13.92 5.58 6.26
N ASP A 25 14.05 4.98 5.07
CA ASP A 25 15.29 4.68 4.37
C ASP A 25 15.58 5.63 3.20
N ASN A 26 14.98 6.83 3.20
CA ASN A 26 14.98 7.77 2.07
C ASN A 26 14.39 7.17 0.76
N GLY A 27 13.57 6.12 0.88
CA GLY A 27 12.93 5.49 -0.25
C GLY A 27 11.71 6.21 -0.81
N GLY A 28 11.37 5.87 -2.05
CA GLY A 28 10.09 6.22 -2.65
C GLY A 28 9.03 5.20 -2.27
N LEU A 29 7.82 5.66 -1.92
CA LEU A 29 6.61 4.85 -1.96
C LEU A 29 5.94 5.12 -3.29
N ASP A 30 5.56 4.08 -4.02
CA ASP A 30 4.97 4.20 -5.36
C ASP A 30 3.45 4.08 -5.26
N SER A 31 2.94 2.85 -5.33
CA SER A 31 1.51 2.55 -5.29
C SER A 31 1.04 2.18 -3.89
N PHE A 32 -0.25 2.38 -3.66
CA PHE A 32 -0.96 1.78 -2.54
C PHE A 32 -2.42 1.45 -2.86
N ARG A 33 -2.99 0.52 -2.10
CA ARG A 33 -4.44 0.23 -2.03
C ARG A 33 -4.85 0.08 -0.59
N GLU A 34 -6.10 0.39 -0.30
CA GLU A 34 -6.69 0.23 1.02
C GLU A 34 -7.56 -1.03 1.05
N ASP A 35 -7.56 -1.74 2.17
CA ASP A 35 -8.52 -2.81 2.45
C ASP A 35 -9.71 -2.31 3.30
N VAL A 36 -10.71 -3.16 3.50
CA VAL A 36 -11.92 -2.80 4.26
C VAL A 36 -11.67 -2.53 5.74
N ASP A 37 -10.49 -2.86 6.27
CA ASP A 37 -10.10 -2.62 7.66
C ASP A 37 -9.29 -1.31 7.81
N GLY A 38 -9.08 -0.59 6.70
CA GLY A 38 -8.31 0.65 6.66
C GLY A 38 -6.80 0.43 6.63
N ASN A 39 -6.32 -0.78 6.31
CA ASN A 39 -4.90 -1.01 6.12
C ASN A 39 -4.47 -0.57 4.71
N LEU A 40 -3.29 0.03 4.63
CA LEU A 40 -2.64 0.40 3.38
C LEU A 40 -1.66 -0.68 2.93
N TRP A 41 -1.88 -1.18 1.73
CA TRP A 41 -1.03 -2.14 1.05
C TRP A 41 -0.22 -1.39 0.02
N SER A 42 1.09 -1.27 0.20
CA SER A 42 1.93 -0.40 -0.60
C SER A 42 3.28 -1.02 -0.92
N TRP A 43 3.84 -0.65 -2.05
CA TRP A 43 5.24 -0.93 -2.39
C TRP A 43 6.08 0.34 -2.32
N GLY A 44 7.34 0.17 -1.94
CA GLY A 44 8.35 1.21 -2.01
C GLY A 44 9.77 0.67 -1.97
N SER A 45 10.73 1.52 -2.34
CA SER A 45 12.15 1.18 -2.37
C SER A 45 13.02 2.43 -2.29
N SER A 46 14.14 2.33 -1.57
CA SER A 46 15.27 3.26 -1.62
C SER A 46 16.29 2.95 -2.73
N GLY A 47 16.05 1.91 -3.52
CA GLY A 47 17.03 1.39 -4.48
C GLY A 47 18.11 0.51 -3.84
N ALA A 48 18.19 0.48 -2.51
CA ALA A 48 19.08 -0.42 -1.78
C ALA A 48 18.69 -1.89 -1.98
N ALA A 49 19.67 -2.79 -1.83
CA ALA A 49 19.41 -4.21 -1.78
C ALA A 49 18.57 -4.56 -0.53
N GLY A 50 17.55 -5.38 -0.72
CA GLY A 50 16.62 -5.72 0.36
C GLY A 50 15.41 -6.52 -0.13
N PRO A 51 14.50 -6.89 0.79
CA PRO A 51 13.30 -7.62 0.40
C PRO A 51 12.39 -6.75 -0.46
N ASN A 52 12.02 -7.25 -1.63
CA ASN A 52 11.00 -6.62 -2.47
C ASN A 52 9.60 -7.10 -2.06
N GLY A 53 8.58 -6.33 -2.47
CA GLY A 53 7.18 -6.73 -2.39
C GLY A 53 6.31 -5.76 -1.60
N VAL A 54 5.13 -6.20 -1.18
CA VAL A 54 4.08 -5.32 -0.66
C VAL A 54 4.14 -5.25 0.85
N LYS A 55 4.40 -4.07 1.40
CA LYS A 55 4.31 -3.78 2.82
C LYS A 55 2.88 -3.39 3.18
N ILE A 56 2.41 -3.85 4.34
CA ILE A 56 1.07 -3.58 4.84
C ILE A 56 1.22 -2.68 6.06
N PHE A 57 0.51 -1.56 6.07
CA PHE A 57 0.47 -0.60 7.16
C PHE A 57 -0.95 -0.54 7.71
N ASN A 58 -1.12 -0.49 9.03
CA ASN A 58 -2.44 -0.28 9.60
C ASN A 58 -2.94 1.17 9.39
N LYS A 59 -4.19 1.46 9.78
CA LYS A 59 -4.80 2.80 9.70
C LYS A 59 -4.00 3.93 10.36
N ASP A 60 -3.09 3.60 11.29
CA ASP A 60 -2.25 4.57 11.99
C ASP A 60 -0.88 4.77 11.30
N GLY A 61 -0.62 4.06 10.20
CA GLY A 61 0.62 4.12 9.42
C GLY A 61 1.71 3.15 9.88
N LYS A 62 1.42 2.27 10.86
CA LYS A 62 2.40 1.31 11.39
C LYS A 62 2.50 0.09 10.48
N ALA A 63 3.71 -0.30 10.09
CA ALA A 63 3.93 -1.53 9.34
C ALA A 63 3.51 -2.77 10.17
N ILE A 64 2.65 -3.61 9.61
CA ILE A 64 2.11 -4.84 10.23
C ILE A 64 2.41 -6.10 9.42
N GLY A 65 2.93 -5.98 8.20
CA GLY A 65 3.26 -7.13 7.37
C GLY A 65 4.07 -6.80 6.13
N LEU A 66 4.63 -7.84 5.51
CA LEU A 66 5.36 -7.78 4.25
C LEU A 66 5.12 -9.07 3.45
N ILE A 67 4.57 -8.94 2.25
CA ILE A 67 4.55 -10.01 1.25
C ILE A 67 5.83 -9.91 0.44
N LYS A 68 6.71 -10.89 0.60
CA LYS A 68 7.98 -10.92 -0.13
C LYS A 68 7.75 -11.36 -1.57
N LEU A 69 8.36 -10.65 -2.49
CA LEU A 69 8.44 -10.99 -3.90
C LEU A 69 9.93 -11.08 -4.32
N PRO A 70 10.26 -11.88 -5.34
CA PRO A 70 11.63 -11.98 -5.84
C PRO A 70 12.07 -10.72 -6.60
N GLU A 71 11.15 -9.82 -6.94
CA GLU A 71 11.39 -8.61 -7.74
C GLU A 71 10.47 -7.44 -7.31
N ARG A 72 10.77 -6.24 -7.83
CA ARG A 72 10.07 -4.99 -7.50
C ARG A 72 8.63 -5.00 -8.00
N CYS A 73 7.70 -4.54 -7.17
CA CYS A 73 6.27 -4.56 -7.45
C CYS A 73 5.69 -3.14 -7.47
N PRO A 74 5.89 -2.37 -8.56
CA PRO A 74 5.45 -0.98 -8.61
C PRO A 74 3.94 -0.80 -8.44
N ASN A 75 3.11 -1.81 -8.73
CA ASN A 75 1.65 -1.67 -8.61
C ASN A 75 0.95 -2.92 -8.07
N LEU A 76 -0.18 -2.70 -7.40
CA LEU A 76 -1.05 -3.76 -6.89
C LEU A 76 -2.52 -3.36 -6.92
N VAL A 77 -3.40 -4.36 -7.00
CA VAL A 77 -4.85 -4.16 -6.92
C VAL A 77 -5.56 -5.40 -6.38
N PHE A 78 -6.62 -5.18 -5.61
CA PHE A 78 -7.55 -6.22 -5.24
C PHE A 78 -8.51 -6.52 -6.39
N GLY A 79 -8.62 -7.79 -6.80
CA GLY A 79 -9.52 -8.24 -7.86
C GLY A 79 -10.30 -9.51 -7.47
N GLY A 80 -11.00 -10.10 -8.44
CA GLY A 80 -11.94 -11.19 -8.19
C GLY A 80 -13.10 -10.72 -7.31
N LYS A 81 -13.38 -11.42 -6.20
CA LYS A 81 -14.33 -10.96 -5.17
C LYS A 81 -13.70 -9.91 -4.23
N LYS A 82 -12.75 -9.13 -4.76
CA LYS A 82 -11.83 -8.23 -4.06
C LYS A 82 -10.92 -8.89 -3.01
N ASN A 83 -10.85 -10.22 -2.95
CA ASN A 83 -10.02 -10.98 -2.00
C ASN A 83 -8.80 -11.65 -2.65
N ARG A 84 -8.50 -11.30 -3.91
CA ARG A 84 -7.27 -11.73 -4.59
C ARG A 84 -6.43 -10.50 -4.89
N LEU A 85 -5.24 -10.44 -4.31
CA LEU A 85 -4.30 -9.36 -4.55
C LEU A 85 -3.45 -9.68 -5.77
N TYR A 86 -3.55 -8.85 -6.80
CA TYR A 86 -2.70 -8.87 -7.98
C TYR A 86 -1.56 -7.88 -7.78
N MET A 87 -0.34 -8.30 -8.12
CA MET A 87 0.90 -7.56 -7.90
C MET A 87 1.67 -7.53 -9.23
N ALA A 88 1.66 -6.39 -9.89
CA ALA A 88 2.40 -6.17 -11.13
C ALA A 88 3.85 -5.89 -10.79
N SER A 89 4.73 -6.77 -11.26
CA SER A 89 6.16 -6.73 -11.03
C SER A 89 6.91 -6.54 -12.35
N SER A 90 8.24 -6.48 -12.31
CA SER A 90 9.07 -6.21 -13.49
C SER A 90 8.84 -7.22 -14.62
N HIS A 91 8.87 -8.51 -14.32
CA HIS A 91 8.75 -9.56 -15.35
C HIS A 91 7.45 -10.36 -15.26
N LEU A 92 6.77 -10.34 -14.12
CA LEU A 92 5.61 -11.19 -13.84
C LEU A 92 4.47 -10.42 -13.17
N VAL A 93 3.29 -11.03 -13.20
CA VAL A 93 2.17 -10.66 -12.33
C VAL A 93 1.97 -11.77 -11.32
N TYR A 94 2.18 -11.46 -10.04
CA TYR A 94 1.90 -12.37 -8.94
C TYR A 94 0.46 -12.20 -8.48
N ALA A 95 -0.16 -13.26 -7.98
CA ALA A 95 -1.47 -13.18 -7.37
C ALA A 95 -1.60 -14.12 -6.19
N ILE A 96 -2.14 -13.61 -5.09
CA ILE A 96 -2.42 -14.41 -3.88
C ILE A 96 -3.83 -14.14 -3.38
N TYR A 97 -4.45 -15.13 -2.75
CA TYR A 97 -5.67 -14.90 -1.97
C TYR A 97 -5.30 -14.34 -0.60
N VAL A 98 -6.12 -13.42 -0.10
CA VAL A 98 -5.95 -12.77 1.21
C VAL A 98 -7.28 -12.79 1.96
N GLU A 99 -7.21 -12.82 3.29
CA GLU A 99 -8.38 -12.92 4.17
C GLU A 99 -9.03 -11.55 4.48
N THR A 100 -8.81 -10.58 3.60
CA THR A 100 -9.49 -9.26 3.61
C THR A 100 -9.97 -8.94 2.20
N ARG A 101 -10.57 -7.76 2.02
CA ARG A 101 -11.04 -7.28 0.72
C ARG A 101 -10.56 -5.87 0.48
N GLY A 102 -10.30 -5.52 -0.79
CA GLY A 102 -10.07 -4.12 -1.15
C GLY A 102 -11.27 -3.24 -0.80
N ALA A 103 -11.00 -2.00 -0.38
CA ALA A 103 -12.00 -0.98 -0.13
C ALA A 103 -12.86 -0.67 -1.38
N VAL A 104 -14.01 -0.01 -1.19
CA VAL A 104 -14.95 0.38 -2.25
C VAL A 104 -14.78 1.84 -2.59
#